data_AF-A0A0R1VNP7-F1
#
_entry.id   AF-A0A0R1VNP7-F1
#
_cell.length_a   1.000
_cell.length_b   1.000
_cell.length_c   1.000
_cell.angle_alpha   90.00
_cell.angle_beta   90.00
_cell.angle_gamma   90.00
#
_symmetry.space_group_name_H-M   'P 1'
#
loop_
_entity.id
_entity.type
_entity.pdbx_description
1 polymer ?
#
loop_
_entity_poly.entity_id
_entity_poly.type
_entity_poly.pdbx_seq_one_letter_code
_entity_poly.pdbx_strand_id
1 'polypeptide(L)'
;MTGDRYSVSYTGQEKLEPSVKVKNGILTIDSPERSITINGSIFNAKKLKQELTIKMPKKELKYLSIDTSNGNISADNLEVQKGTIDTSNGKVNLKNLITKNGFKIDTSNGTVKVGKTNVEGYDLSTSNGHITVEGENKSDEFEKNTDAKNVLSIDTSNGNISVN
;
A
#
# COMPACT_ATOMS: atom_id res chain seq x y z
N MET A 1 -18.78 7.20 11.59
CA MET A 1 -19.59 7.91 10.58
C MET A 1 -18.69 8.26 9.40
N THR A 2 -18.87 7.62 8.24
CA THR A 2 -18.11 7.88 7.01
C THR A 2 -19.00 8.69 6.06
N GLY A 3 -18.64 9.96 5.83
CA GLY A 3 -19.38 10.89 4.97
C GLY A 3 -18.79 11.00 3.56
N ASP A 4 -19.44 11.78 2.70
CA ASP A 4 -19.12 11.99 1.27
C ASP A 4 -17.77 12.69 0.99
N ARG A 5 -16.92 12.86 2.00
CA ARG A 5 -15.70 13.67 1.97
C ARG A 5 -14.49 12.85 2.36
N TYR A 6 -13.38 13.09 1.68
CA TYR A 6 -12.09 12.58 2.13
C TYR A 6 -11.64 13.34 3.39
N SER A 7 -10.79 12.73 4.20
CA SER A 7 -10.04 13.43 5.25
C SER A 7 -8.62 12.91 5.30
N VAL A 8 -7.66 13.82 5.49
CA VAL A 8 -6.26 13.48 5.73
C VAL A 8 -5.93 13.95 7.15
N SER A 9 -5.37 13.06 7.96
CA SER A 9 -4.86 13.40 9.28
C SER A 9 -3.46 12.84 9.45
N TYR A 10 -2.56 13.66 9.96
CA TYR A 10 -1.20 13.29 10.26
C TYR A 10 -0.95 13.39 11.77
N THR A 11 -0.26 12.41 12.33
CA THR A 11 0.26 12.44 13.70
C THR A 11 1.75 12.17 13.63
N GLY A 12 2.56 13.07 14.17
CA GLY A 12 3.99 12.99 13.96
C GLY A 12 4.75 14.25 14.32
N GLN A 13 6.00 14.31 13.88
CA GLN A 13 6.79 15.53 14.02
C GLN A 13 6.30 16.58 13.02
N GLU A 14 6.12 17.81 13.46
CA GLU A 14 5.69 18.95 12.64
C GLU A 14 6.61 19.17 11.42
N LYS A 15 7.93 18.98 11.57
CA LYS A 15 8.91 19.09 10.47
C LYS A 15 8.73 18.04 9.36
N LEU A 16 7.99 16.98 9.64
CA LEU A 16 7.72 15.86 8.75
C LEU A 16 6.26 15.85 8.27
N GLU A 17 5.47 16.87 8.63
CA GLU A 17 4.09 16.99 8.19
C GLU A 17 4.01 17.08 6.66
N PRO A 18 3.22 16.21 6.00
CA PRO A 18 3.14 16.20 4.55
C PRO A 18 2.30 17.35 4.02
N SER A 19 2.62 17.80 2.81
CA SER A 19 1.75 18.75 2.11
C SER A 19 0.54 18.02 1.53
N VAL A 20 -0.64 18.63 1.63
CA VAL A 20 -1.89 18.07 1.11
C VAL A 20 -2.49 19.04 0.10
N LYS A 21 -2.68 18.60 -1.14
CA LYS A 21 -3.21 19.43 -2.24
C LYS A 21 -4.36 18.71 -2.92
N VAL A 22 -5.40 19.46 -3.29
CA VAL A 22 -6.51 18.94 -4.11
C VAL A 22 -6.69 19.80 -5.34
N LYS A 23 -6.59 19.19 -6.52
CA LYS A 23 -6.78 19.85 -7.81
C LYS A 23 -7.44 18.89 -8.79
N ASN A 24 -8.49 19.34 -9.48
CA ASN A 24 -9.18 18.57 -10.52
C ASN A 24 -9.63 17.16 -10.07
N GLY A 25 -10.05 17.02 -8.80
CA GLY A 25 -10.47 15.73 -8.23
C GLY A 25 -9.33 14.78 -7.84
N ILE A 26 -8.07 15.23 -7.92
CA ILE A 26 -6.88 14.48 -7.48
C ILE A 26 -6.47 15.01 -6.10
N LEU A 27 -6.32 14.09 -5.13
CA LEU A 27 -5.72 14.34 -3.83
C LEU A 27 -4.24 13.92 -3.90
N THR A 28 -3.33 14.87 -3.74
CA THR A 28 -1.88 14.63 -3.71
C THR A 28 -1.38 14.89 -2.29
N ILE A 29 -0.62 13.95 -1.75
CA ILE A 29 -0.01 14.02 -0.42
C ILE A 29 1.48 13.73 -0.58
N ASP A 30 2.31 14.74 -0.34
CA ASP A 30 3.76 14.64 -0.53
C ASP A 30 4.47 14.87 0.80
N SER A 31 5.45 14.02 1.11
CA SER A 31 6.39 14.29 2.20
C SER A 31 7.22 15.54 1.88
N PRO A 32 7.70 16.28 2.89
CA PRO A 32 8.50 17.48 2.65
C PRO A 32 9.82 17.15 1.93
N GLU A 33 10.16 17.92 0.88
CA GLU A 33 11.33 17.72 -0.01
C GLU A 33 12.71 17.83 0.69
N ARG A 34 12.77 18.19 1.97
CA ARG A 34 14.04 18.46 2.65
C ARG A 34 14.66 17.17 3.17
N SER A 35 15.90 16.90 2.78
CA SER A 35 16.80 16.04 3.56
C SER A 35 16.90 16.61 4.97
N ILE A 36 16.26 15.95 5.93
CA ILE A 36 16.42 16.28 7.34
C ILE A 36 17.67 15.56 7.79
N THR A 37 18.73 16.31 8.11
CA THR A 37 19.90 15.73 8.77
C THR A 37 19.46 15.18 10.12
N ILE A 38 19.45 13.85 10.24
CA ILE A 38 18.99 13.21 11.45
C ILE A 38 20.13 13.18 12.49
N ASN A 39 20.32 14.24 13.28
CA ASN A 39 21.30 14.22 14.38
C ASN A 39 20.82 13.37 15.57
N GLY A 40 21.72 12.83 16.39
CA GLY A 40 21.39 11.92 17.52
C GLY A 40 20.30 12.39 18.50
N SER A 41 19.99 13.69 18.58
CA SER A 41 18.98 14.28 19.47
C SER A 41 17.52 14.03 19.06
N ILE A 42 17.23 13.64 17.83
CA ILE A 42 15.85 13.29 17.35
C ILE A 42 15.54 11.80 17.49
N PHE A 43 16.52 10.96 17.83
CA PHE A 43 16.25 9.63 18.41
C PHE A 43 15.86 9.75 19.90
N ASN A 44 16.18 10.89 20.54
CA ASN A 44 15.89 11.18 21.95
C ASN A 44 14.63 12.03 22.18
N ALA A 45 14.10 12.71 21.15
CA ALA A 45 12.72 13.16 21.19
C ALA A 45 11.85 11.90 21.23
N LYS A 46 10.96 11.77 22.23
CA LYS A 46 10.02 10.64 22.39
C LYS A 46 9.70 10.06 21.02
N LYS A 47 9.94 8.77 20.84
CA LYS A 47 9.77 7.96 19.62
C LYS A 47 8.35 8.12 19.06
N LEU A 48 8.06 9.28 18.47
CA LEU A 48 6.73 9.68 18.02
C LEU A 48 6.49 8.89 16.74
N LYS A 49 5.49 8.02 16.79
CA LYS A 49 5.00 7.30 15.63
C LYS A 49 4.58 8.34 14.58
N GLN A 50 5.17 8.24 13.39
CA GLN A 50 4.71 8.98 12.21
C GLN A 50 3.55 8.19 11.60
N GLU A 51 2.36 8.79 11.51
CA GLU A 51 1.16 8.13 11.01
C GLU A 51 0.36 9.08 10.13
N LEU A 52 0.14 8.67 8.88
CA LEU A 52 -0.75 9.32 7.93
C LEU A 52 -2.01 8.46 7.78
N THR A 53 -3.16 9.01 8.16
CA THR A 53 -4.45 8.36 7.97
C THR A 53 -5.23 9.10 6.89
N ILE A 54 -5.61 8.39 5.84
CA ILE A 54 -6.44 8.88 4.75
C ILE A 54 -7.77 8.15 4.83
N LYS A 55 -8.85 8.89 5.10
CA LYS A 55 -10.22 8.36 4.96
C LYS A 55 -10.73 8.77 3.60
N MET A 56 -11.06 7.78 2.78
CA MET A 56 -11.62 8.01 1.46
C MET A 56 -13.16 8.00 1.51
N PRO A 57 -13.83 8.80 0.65
CA PRO A 57 -15.28 8.72 0.51
C PRO A 57 -15.67 7.33 -0.03
N LYS A 58 -16.90 6.89 0.25
CA LYS A 58 -17.40 5.56 -0.18
C LYS A 58 -17.51 5.36 -1.70
N LYS A 59 -17.31 6.42 -2.49
CA LYS A 59 -17.29 6.32 -3.96
C LYS A 59 -16.04 5.59 -4.41
N GLU A 60 -16.18 4.78 -5.46
CA GLU A 60 -15.07 4.12 -6.12
C GLU A 60 -14.00 5.13 -6.54
N LEU A 61 -12.74 4.85 -6.16
CA LEU A 61 -11.59 5.65 -6.55
C LEU A 61 -11.09 5.19 -7.92
N LYS A 62 -10.87 6.10 -8.87
CA LYS A 62 -10.37 5.69 -10.19
C LYS A 62 -8.93 5.16 -10.12
N TYR A 63 -8.05 5.88 -9.43
CA TYR A 63 -6.64 5.56 -9.36
C TYR A 63 -6.11 5.74 -7.95
N LEU A 64 -5.34 4.77 -7.49
CA LEU A 64 -4.49 4.88 -6.30
C LEU A 64 -3.03 4.71 -6.71
N SER A 65 -2.16 5.60 -6.25
CA SER A 65 -0.71 5.43 -6.33
C SER A 65 -0.14 5.75 -4.96
N ILE A 66 0.60 4.81 -4.37
CA ILE A 66 1.36 5.00 -3.14
C ILE A 66 2.81 4.69 -3.47
N ASP A 67 3.68 5.66 -3.22
CA ASP A 67 5.13 5.52 -3.33
C ASP A 67 5.73 5.93 -1.98
N THR A 68 6.46 5.02 -1.34
CA THR A 68 7.13 5.31 -0.07
C THR A 68 8.37 4.46 0.12
N SER A 69 9.47 5.03 0.61
CA SER A 69 10.66 4.21 0.90
C SER A 69 10.51 3.37 2.18
N ASN A 70 9.68 3.81 3.13
CA ASN A 70 9.56 3.19 4.45
C ASN A 70 8.14 3.29 5.02
N GLY A 71 7.76 2.30 5.83
CA GLY A 71 6.55 2.32 6.64
C GLY A 71 5.52 1.28 6.21
N ASN A 72 4.68 0.88 7.16
CA ASN A 72 3.61 -0.08 6.88
C ASN A 72 2.44 0.60 6.20
N ILE A 73 1.87 -0.06 5.21
CA ILE A 73 0.67 0.38 4.50
C ILE A 73 -0.46 -0.57 4.88
N SER A 74 -1.59 -0.02 5.34
CA SER A 74 -2.76 -0.81 5.69
C SER A 74 -4.05 -0.18 5.19
N ALA A 75 -4.94 -1.01 4.63
CA ALA A 75 -6.29 -0.61 4.26
C ALA A 75 -7.29 -1.69 4.68
N ASP A 76 -8.38 -1.28 5.33
CA ASP A 76 -9.45 -2.21 5.73
C ASP A 76 -10.38 -2.53 4.54
N ASN A 77 -10.77 -1.51 3.78
CA ASN A 77 -11.61 -1.61 2.60
C ASN A 77 -11.08 -0.67 1.53
N LEU A 78 -10.56 -1.23 0.45
CA LEU A 78 -10.00 -0.48 -0.67
C LEU A 78 -10.74 -0.85 -1.95
N GLU A 79 -11.51 0.10 -2.50
CA GLU A 79 -12.23 -0.05 -3.76
C GLU A 79 -11.68 0.94 -4.79
N VAL A 80 -11.01 0.42 -5.82
CA VAL A 80 -10.32 1.22 -6.85
C VAL A 80 -10.59 0.68 -8.25
N GLN A 81 -10.48 1.48 -9.31
CA GLN A 81 -10.45 0.91 -10.68
C GLN A 81 -9.09 0.29 -10.99
N LYS A 82 -8.01 0.97 -10.60
CA LYS A 82 -6.62 0.51 -10.72
C LYS A 82 -5.79 1.08 -9.57
N GLY A 83 -4.84 0.30 -9.05
CA GLY A 83 -3.96 0.75 -7.97
C GLY A 83 -2.52 0.25 -8.11
N THR A 84 -1.59 1.05 -7.59
CA THR A 84 -0.19 0.69 -7.45
C THR A 84 0.31 1.08 -6.07
N ILE A 85 1.04 0.19 -5.43
CA ILE A 85 1.81 0.43 -4.21
C ILE A 85 3.26 0.07 -4.52
N ASP A 86 4.16 1.04 -4.43
CA ASP A 86 5.60 0.85 -4.50
C ASP A 86 6.21 1.20 -3.13
N THR A 87 6.91 0.25 -2.52
CA THR A 87 7.59 0.51 -1.25
C THR A 87 8.88 -0.26 -1.04
N SER A 88 9.95 0.41 -0.64
CA SER A 88 11.21 -0.32 -0.38
C SER A 88 11.14 -1.15 0.91
N ASN A 89 10.57 -0.61 1.98
CA ASN A 89 10.57 -1.25 3.30
C ASN A 89 9.25 -1.07 4.05
N GLY A 90 8.57 -2.17 4.34
CA GLY A 90 7.36 -2.13 5.16
C GLY A 90 6.36 -3.19 4.77
N LYS A 91 5.48 -3.55 5.71
CA LYS A 91 4.41 -4.51 5.44
C LYS A 91 3.29 -3.82 4.68
N VAL A 92 2.73 -4.52 3.70
CA VAL A 92 1.50 -4.11 3.02
C VAL A 92 0.38 -5.05 3.49
N ASN A 93 -0.70 -4.51 4.04
CA ASN A 93 -1.84 -5.29 4.54
C ASN A 93 -3.17 -4.71 4.05
N LEU A 94 -3.75 -5.34 3.03
CA LEU A 94 -5.03 -4.95 2.42
C LEU A 94 -6.09 -5.99 2.82
N LYS A 95 -6.97 -5.68 3.78
CA LYS A 95 -7.93 -6.69 4.29
C LYS A 95 -9.03 -7.05 3.29
N ASN A 96 -9.52 -6.06 2.55
CA ASN A 96 -10.53 -6.23 1.51
C ASN A 96 -10.20 -5.32 0.33
N LEU A 97 -9.80 -5.92 -0.79
CA LEU A 97 -9.40 -5.24 -2.01
C LEU A 97 -10.38 -5.54 -3.15
N ILE A 98 -11.10 -4.50 -3.60
CA ILE A 98 -11.94 -4.54 -4.78
C ILE A 98 -11.27 -3.71 -5.88
N THR A 99 -10.93 -4.34 -6.99
CA THR A 99 -10.37 -3.68 -8.18
C THR A 99 -11.09 -4.09 -9.48
N LYS A 100 -10.95 -3.30 -10.55
CA LYS A 100 -11.57 -3.58 -11.86
C LYS A 100 -10.57 -3.83 -12.99
N ASN A 101 -9.39 -3.21 -12.91
CA ASN A 101 -8.37 -3.21 -13.96
C ASN A 101 -6.99 -3.53 -13.37
N GLY A 102 -6.97 -4.39 -12.35
CA GLY A 102 -5.76 -4.88 -11.70
C GLY A 102 -5.23 -4.01 -10.56
N PHE A 103 -4.30 -4.58 -9.81
CA PHE A 103 -3.63 -3.91 -8.69
C PHE A 103 -2.19 -4.42 -8.60
N LYS A 104 -1.21 -3.51 -8.52
CA LYS A 104 0.21 -3.84 -8.45
C LYS A 104 0.79 -3.48 -7.07
N ILE A 105 1.58 -4.37 -6.49
CA ILE A 105 2.33 -4.13 -5.25
C ILE A 105 3.78 -4.53 -5.49
N ASP A 106 4.69 -3.57 -5.50
CA ASP A 106 6.12 -3.81 -5.61
C ASP A 106 6.76 -3.45 -4.27
N THR A 107 7.58 -4.36 -3.73
CA THR A 107 8.36 -4.06 -2.53
C THR A 107 9.72 -4.74 -2.51
N SER A 108 10.72 -4.14 -1.84
CA SER A 108 12.02 -4.83 -1.67
C SER A 108 12.02 -5.68 -0.41
N ASN A 109 11.48 -5.16 0.69
CA ASN A 109 11.53 -5.78 2.02
C ASN A 109 10.19 -5.60 2.74
N GLY A 110 9.33 -6.60 2.65
CA GLY A 110 8.01 -6.49 3.23
C GLY A 110 7.17 -7.74 3.04
N THR A 111 6.50 -8.18 4.11
CA THR A 111 5.39 -9.12 3.95
C THR A 111 4.20 -8.41 3.30
N VAL A 112 3.67 -8.98 2.23
CA VAL A 112 2.45 -8.51 1.58
C VAL A 112 1.31 -9.46 1.93
N LYS A 113 0.25 -8.92 2.52
CA LYS A 113 -0.98 -9.65 2.82
C LYS A 113 -2.16 -8.96 2.14
N VAL A 114 -2.83 -9.69 1.27
CA VAL A 114 -4.14 -9.34 0.72
C VAL A 114 -5.14 -10.34 1.31
N GLY A 115 -6.15 -9.83 2.00
CA GLY A 115 -7.30 -10.64 2.40
C GLY A 115 -8.25 -10.78 1.22
N LYS A 116 -9.55 -10.66 1.49
CA LYS A 116 -10.60 -10.82 0.48
C LYS A 116 -10.34 -9.95 -0.75
N THR A 117 -10.38 -10.56 -1.93
CA THR A 117 -10.25 -9.84 -3.20
C THR A 117 -11.17 -10.37 -4.30
N ASN A 118 -11.44 -9.55 -5.31
CA ASN A 118 -12.26 -9.90 -6.48
C ASN A 118 -11.43 -10.07 -7.76
N VAL A 119 -10.11 -10.24 -7.64
CA VAL A 119 -9.24 -10.44 -8.80
C VAL A 119 -9.55 -11.75 -9.50
N GLU A 120 -9.34 -11.73 -10.81
CA GLU A 120 -9.60 -12.84 -11.72
C GLU A 120 -8.31 -13.61 -12.02
N GLY A 121 -7.16 -12.98 -11.80
CA GLY A 121 -5.84 -13.57 -12.00
C GLY A 121 -4.79 -13.08 -10.98
N TYR A 122 -3.68 -13.81 -10.95
CA TYR A 122 -2.55 -13.62 -10.05
C TYR A 122 -1.25 -13.66 -10.84
N ASP A 123 -0.33 -12.78 -10.48
CA ASP A 123 1.05 -12.72 -10.94
C ASP A 123 1.92 -12.37 -9.72
N LEU A 124 2.38 -13.39 -9.01
CA LEU A 124 3.01 -13.23 -7.69
C LEU A 124 4.44 -13.77 -7.73
N SER A 125 5.41 -12.99 -7.27
CA SER A 125 6.82 -13.38 -7.21
C SER A 125 7.48 -12.95 -5.91
N THR A 126 8.33 -13.81 -5.35
CA THR A 126 9.24 -13.46 -4.26
C THR A 126 10.60 -14.11 -4.44
N SER A 127 11.70 -13.43 -4.08
CA SER A 127 13.03 -14.06 -4.16
C SER A 127 13.41 -14.82 -2.89
N ASN A 128 13.09 -14.26 -1.71
CA ASN A 128 13.43 -14.81 -0.40
C ASN A 128 12.20 -14.80 0.51
N GLY A 129 11.18 -15.56 0.13
CA GLY A 129 9.90 -15.61 0.81
C GLY A 129 9.10 -16.84 0.44
N HIS A 130 7.85 -16.86 0.87
CA HIS A 130 6.90 -17.92 0.53
C HIS A 130 5.62 -17.28 0.02
N ILE A 131 5.00 -17.90 -0.98
CA ILE A 131 3.70 -17.48 -1.50
C ILE A 131 2.64 -18.44 -0.95
N THR A 132 1.58 -17.89 -0.38
CA THR A 132 0.39 -18.64 0.03
C THR A 132 -0.85 -18.01 -0.61
N VAL A 133 -1.63 -18.81 -1.33
CA VAL A 133 -2.89 -18.38 -1.95
C VAL A 133 -4.00 -19.31 -1.47
N GLU A 134 -5.05 -18.75 -0.87
CA GLU A 134 -6.19 -19.50 -0.32
C GLU A 134 -5.78 -20.58 0.70
N GLY A 135 -4.76 -20.28 1.51
CA GLY A 135 -4.22 -21.22 2.50
C GLY A 135 -3.29 -22.30 1.94
N GLU A 136 -3.09 -22.36 0.62
CA GLU A 136 -2.17 -23.30 -0.01
C GLU A 136 -0.82 -22.66 -0.29
N ASN A 137 0.26 -23.33 0.13
CA ASN A 137 1.63 -22.93 -0.23
C ASN A 137 1.85 -23.10 -1.74
N LYS A 138 2.49 -22.10 -2.34
CA LYS A 138 2.93 -22.08 -3.73
C LYS A 138 4.47 -22.00 -3.77
N SER A 139 5.03 -22.02 -4.98
CA SER A 139 6.46 -21.79 -5.17
C SER A 139 6.79 -20.30 -4.94
N ASP A 140 8.01 -19.92 -5.27
CA ASP A 140 8.51 -18.55 -5.18
C ASP A 140 7.94 -17.67 -6.32
N GLU A 141 7.30 -18.31 -7.30
CA GLU A 141 6.47 -17.70 -8.34
C GLU A 141 5.10 -18.39 -8.39
N PHE A 142 4.05 -17.61 -8.62
CA PHE A 142 2.70 -18.11 -8.84
C PHE A 142 1.94 -17.24 -9.83
N GLU A 143 1.68 -17.82 -11.00
CA GLU A 143 0.85 -17.21 -12.05
C GLU A 143 -0.44 -18.00 -12.23
N LYS A 144 -1.56 -17.29 -12.39
CA LYS A 144 -2.86 -17.87 -12.76
C LYS A 144 -3.69 -16.83 -13.50
N ASN A 145 -4.16 -17.16 -14.70
CA ASN A 145 -5.07 -16.31 -15.48
C ASN A 145 -4.52 -14.88 -15.66
N THR A 146 -3.25 -14.74 -16.04
CA THR A 146 -2.53 -13.47 -16.16
C THR A 146 -3.03 -12.59 -17.32
N ASP A 147 -3.76 -13.16 -18.28
CA ASP A 147 -4.44 -12.42 -19.36
C ASP A 147 -5.76 -11.77 -18.92
N ALA A 148 -6.20 -12.01 -17.67
CA ALA A 148 -7.43 -11.42 -17.17
C ALA A 148 -7.36 -9.90 -17.13
N LYS A 149 -8.52 -9.25 -17.20
CA LYS A 149 -8.59 -7.79 -17.06
C LYS A 149 -8.20 -7.33 -15.65
N ASN A 150 -8.49 -8.16 -14.64
CA ASN A 150 -8.31 -7.83 -13.24
C ASN A 150 -7.30 -8.76 -12.57
N VAL A 151 -6.01 -8.45 -12.71
CA VAL A 151 -4.91 -9.24 -12.13
C VAL A 151 -4.33 -8.55 -10.90
N LEU A 152 -4.08 -9.32 -9.84
CA LEU A 152 -3.25 -8.91 -8.71
C LEU A 152 -1.80 -9.28 -9.01
N SER A 153 -0.95 -8.26 -9.20
CA SER A 153 0.49 -8.44 -9.38
C SER A 153 1.22 -8.04 -8.10
N ILE A 154 2.05 -8.93 -7.56
CA ILE A 154 2.83 -8.67 -6.34
C ILE A 154 4.25 -9.16 -6.55
N ASP A 155 5.22 -8.26 -6.47
CA ASP A 155 6.64 -8.59 -6.50
C ASP A 155 7.32 -8.17 -5.21
N THR A 156 8.05 -9.09 -4.56
CA THR A 156 8.87 -8.78 -3.40
C THR A 156 10.23 -9.47 -3.38
N SER A 157 11.32 -8.75 -3.12
CA SER A 157 12.62 -9.43 -2.98
C SER A 157 12.70 -10.24 -1.67
N ASN A 158 12.28 -9.66 -0.54
CA ASN A 158 12.39 -10.28 0.79
C ASN A 158 11.07 -10.16 1.55
N GLY A 159 10.26 -11.21 1.52
CA GLY A 159 8.99 -11.23 2.22
C GLY A 159 8.03 -12.29 1.70
N ASN A 160 7.11 -12.70 2.58
CA ASN A 160 6.05 -13.60 2.20
C ASN A 160 4.91 -12.84 1.51
N ILE A 161 4.26 -13.50 0.56
CA ILE A 161 3.02 -13.05 -0.07
C ILE A 161 1.90 -13.97 0.43
N SER A 162 0.81 -13.39 0.95
CA SER A 162 -0.39 -14.14 1.32
C SER A 162 -1.63 -13.50 0.71
N VAL A 163 -2.42 -14.30 0.00
CA VAL A 163 -3.71 -13.90 -0.58
C VAL A 163 -4.81 -14.87 -0.12
N ASN A 164 -5.99 -14.37 0.30
CA ASN A 164 -7.12 -15.18 0.84
C ASN A 164 -8.50 -14.66 0.39
#